data_AF-A0A3D3MQY6-F1
#
_entry.id   AF-A0A3D3MQY6-F1
#
_cell.length_a   1.000
_cell.length_b   1.000
_cell.length_c   1.000
_cell.angle_alpha   90.00
_cell.angle_beta   90.00
_cell.angle_gamma   90.00
#
_symmetry.space_group_name_H-M   'P 1'
#
loop_
_entity.id
_entity.type
_entity.pdbx_description
1 polymer ?
#
loop_
_entity_poly.entity_id
_entity_poly.type
_entity_poly.pdbx_seq_one_letter_code
_entity_poly.pdbx_strand_id
1 'polypeptide(L)'
;MVDRITRCAIIFSQTKEGCVITDGQIDSGFNDLLAINDVLFIQAVEPLTEYQMNFLRAIASGVNKDFTLENIRQQFYLGSYSNIHRLKTSLINADLIDSSPQAGITITDPVFEQWFRIKMM
;
A
#
# COMPACT_ATOMS: atom_id res chain seq x y z
N MET A 1 -6.19 -0.74 16.16
CA MET A 1 -5.24 -1.11 17.23
C MET A 1 -3.91 -1.67 16.69
N VAL A 2 -3.79 -1.98 15.40
CA VAL A 2 -2.55 -2.52 14.78
C VAL A 2 -1.54 -1.42 14.38
N ASP A 3 -1.98 -0.16 14.29
CA ASP A 3 -1.19 0.96 13.73
C ASP A 3 -0.07 1.49 14.66
N ARG A 4 -0.15 1.27 15.98
CA ARG A 4 0.88 1.77 16.93
C ARG A 4 2.05 0.80 17.15
N ILE A 5 1.84 -0.50 16.95
CA ILE A 5 2.84 -1.52 17.33
C ILE A 5 3.96 -1.58 16.29
N THR A 6 3.63 -1.50 15.00
CA THR A 6 4.61 -1.53 13.90
C THR A 6 5.51 -0.29 13.88
N ARG A 7 4.97 0.87 14.30
CA ARG A 7 5.72 2.15 14.38
C ARG A 7 6.81 2.15 15.45
N CYS A 8 6.71 1.30 16.46
CA CYS A 8 7.53 1.39 17.67
C CYS A 8 8.87 0.63 17.58
N ALA A 9 8.93 -0.46 16.81
CA ALA A 9 10.09 -1.38 16.83
C ALA A 9 11.38 -0.78 16.23
N ILE A 10 11.26 0.03 15.18
CA ILE A 10 12.44 0.63 14.50
C ILE A 10 13.01 1.80 15.32
N ILE A 11 12.15 2.57 15.99
CA ILE A 11 12.59 3.69 16.84
C ILE A 11 13.30 3.16 18.08
N PHE A 12 12.79 2.06 18.66
CA PHE A 12 13.40 1.44 19.84
C PHE A 12 14.86 1.02 19.61
N SER A 13 15.22 0.54 18.41
CA SER A 13 16.60 0.14 18.10
C SER A 13 17.58 1.32 17.97
N GLN A 14 17.06 2.52 17.72
CA GLN A 14 17.85 3.75 17.55
C GLN A 14 17.90 4.62 18.82
N THR A 15 17.14 4.28 19.86
CA THR A 15 17.03 5.11 21.07
C THR A 15 17.91 4.55 22.20
N LYS A 16 18.72 5.40 22.84
CA LYS A 16 19.44 5.02 24.07
C LYS A 16 18.46 4.79 25.21
N GLU A 17 18.79 3.82 26.09
CA GLU A 17 18.01 3.51 27.29
C GLU A 17 17.73 4.77 28.13
N GLY A 18 16.48 4.98 28.53
CA GLY A 18 16.05 6.07 29.41
C GLY A 18 15.39 7.29 28.76
N CYS A 19 15.25 7.33 27.43
CA CYS A 19 14.53 8.41 26.73
C CYS A 19 13.03 8.13 26.56
N VAL A 20 12.20 9.16 26.74
CA VAL A 20 10.78 9.14 26.38
C VAL A 20 10.64 9.43 24.89
N ILE A 21 9.99 8.52 24.15
CA ILE A 21 9.70 8.71 22.73
C ILE A 21 8.57 9.73 22.61
N THR A 22 8.84 10.83 21.91
CA THR A 22 7.83 11.85 21.60
C THR A 22 7.14 11.53 20.27
N ASP A 23 5.87 11.93 20.11
CA ASP A 23 5.12 11.75 18.85
C ASP A 23 5.88 12.29 17.63
N GLY A 24 6.59 13.42 17.75
CA GLY A 24 7.42 13.96 16.66
C GLY A 24 8.61 13.07 16.26
N GLN A 25 9.16 12.28 17.18
CA GLN A 25 10.21 11.29 16.84
C GLN A 25 9.61 10.08 16.13
N ILE A 26 8.35 9.75 16.43
CA ILE A 26 7.61 8.71 15.74
C ILE A 26 7.35 9.11 14.29
N ASP A 27 6.90 10.33 14.07
CA ASP A 27 6.64 10.84 12.72
C ASP A 27 7.93 10.96 11.91
N SER A 28 9.03 11.43 12.53
CA SER A 28 10.34 11.47 11.88
C SER A 28 10.81 10.08 11.48
N GLY A 29 10.81 9.12 12.41
CA GLY A 29 11.24 7.75 12.12
C GLY A 29 10.37 7.06 11.07
N PHE A 30 9.07 7.39 11.03
CA PHE A 30 8.17 6.91 9.98
C PHE A 30 8.51 7.50 8.60
N ASN A 31 8.76 8.81 8.52
CA ASN A 31 9.19 9.44 7.27
C ASN A 31 10.55 8.91 6.79
N ASP A 32 11.47 8.66 7.72
CA ASP A 32 12.77 8.06 7.40
C ASP A 32 12.59 6.64 6.85
N LEU A 33 11.68 5.83 7.43
CA LEU A 33 11.34 4.50 6.90
C LEU A 33 10.80 4.57 5.47
N LEU A 34 9.91 5.53 5.18
CA LEU A 34 9.41 5.73 3.82
C LEU A 34 10.53 6.17 2.87
N ALA A 35 11.40 7.09 3.30
CA ALA A 35 12.49 7.60 2.49
C ALA A 35 13.53 6.53 2.15
N ILE A 36 13.83 5.62 3.08
CA ILE A 36 14.75 4.49 2.87
C ILE A 36 14.21 3.55 1.78
N ASN A 37 12.90 3.34 1.72
CA ASN A 37 12.27 2.44 0.76
C ASN A 37 11.82 3.13 -0.54
N ASP A 38 11.99 4.44 -0.67
CA ASP A 38 11.48 5.24 -1.80
C ASP A 38 11.95 4.69 -3.16
N VAL A 39 13.25 4.39 -3.29
CA VAL A 39 13.81 3.84 -4.53
C VAL A 39 13.22 2.47 -4.87
N LEU A 40 13.08 1.59 -3.87
CA LEU A 40 12.50 0.25 -4.05
C LEU A 40 11.05 0.34 -4.53
N PHE A 41 10.25 1.21 -3.91
CA PHE A 41 8.85 1.36 -4.24
C PHE A 41 8.64 2.02 -5.59
N ILE A 42 9.48 3.01 -5.97
CA ILE A 42 9.48 3.59 -7.32
C ILE A 42 9.74 2.49 -8.36
N GLN A 43 10.75 1.65 -8.15
CA GLN A 43 11.08 0.55 -9.06
C GLN A 43 9.96 -0.49 -9.15
N ALA A 44 9.22 -0.72 -8.06
CA ALA A 44 8.09 -1.64 -8.04
C ALA A 44 6.90 -1.12 -8.87
N VAL A 45 6.67 0.20 -8.90
CA VAL A 45 5.52 0.78 -9.59
C VAL A 45 5.82 1.29 -11.01
N GLU A 46 7.09 1.56 -11.34
CA GLU A 46 7.53 2.02 -12.67
C GLU A 46 7.08 1.13 -13.84
N PRO A 47 7.13 -0.22 -13.76
CA PRO A 47 6.69 -1.07 -14.87
C PRO A 47 5.16 -1.23 -14.95
N LEU A 48 4.40 -0.66 -14.01
CA LEU A 48 2.96 -0.85 -13.96
C LEU A 48 2.24 -0.02 -15.03
N THR A 49 1.27 -0.66 -15.66
CA THR A 49 0.33 0.02 -16.55
C THR A 49 -0.62 0.91 -15.75
N GLU A 50 -1.21 1.92 -16.41
CA GLU A 50 -2.19 2.81 -15.78
C GLU A 50 -3.38 2.05 -15.16
N TYR A 51 -3.82 0.95 -15.78
CA TYR A 51 -4.88 0.11 -15.21
C TYR A 51 -4.47 -0.58 -13.91
N GLN A 52 -3.21 -1.03 -13.81
CA GLN A 52 -2.67 -1.62 -12.58
C GLN A 52 -2.49 -0.56 -11.50
N MET A 53 -1.99 0.62 -11.88
CA MET A 53 -1.87 1.77 -11.00
C MET A 53 -3.23 2.20 -10.43
N ASN A 54 -4.24 2.29 -11.28
CA ASN A 54 -5.61 2.59 -10.88
C ASN A 54 -6.22 1.52 -9.96
N PHE A 55 -5.88 0.25 -10.18
CA PHE A 55 -6.31 -0.82 -9.29
C PHE A 55 -5.70 -0.67 -7.89
N LEU A 56 -4.42 -0.29 -7.79
CA LEU A 56 -3.79 0.05 -6.51
C LEU A 56 -4.42 1.29 -5.87
N ARG A 57 -4.73 2.34 -6.65
CA ARG A 57 -5.46 3.52 -6.15
C ARG A 57 -6.85 3.17 -5.62
N ALA A 58 -7.54 2.21 -6.22
CA ALA A 58 -8.84 1.72 -5.71
C ALA A 58 -8.69 1.05 -4.34
N ILE A 59 -7.70 0.16 -4.18
CA ILE A 59 -7.42 -0.50 -2.90
C ILE A 59 -7.02 0.52 -1.84
N ALA A 60 -6.11 1.44 -2.19
CA ALA A 60 -5.73 2.54 -1.31
C ALA A 60 -6.94 3.44 -0.99
N SER A 61 -7.92 3.60 -1.88
CA SER A 61 -9.14 4.35 -1.55
C SER A 61 -10.11 3.60 -0.61
N GLY A 62 -9.74 2.39 -0.15
CA GLY A 62 -10.55 1.57 0.75
C GLY A 62 -11.50 0.62 0.03
N VAL A 63 -11.29 0.34 -1.25
CA VAL A 63 -12.07 -0.66 -1.99
C VAL A 63 -11.36 -2.01 -1.91
N ASN A 64 -11.95 -2.97 -1.21
CA ASN A 64 -11.33 -4.29 -0.99
C ASN A 64 -12.05 -5.42 -1.76
N LYS A 65 -13.26 -5.17 -2.26
CA LYS A 65 -14.14 -6.17 -2.88
C LYS A 65 -14.89 -5.55 -4.07
N ASP A 66 -15.61 -6.39 -4.81
CA ASP A 66 -16.59 -5.96 -5.81
C ASP A 66 -16.04 -5.10 -6.97
N PHE A 67 -14.76 -5.25 -7.30
CA PHE A 67 -14.09 -4.60 -8.45
C PHE A 67 -14.72 -4.88 -9.82
N THR A 68 -15.63 -5.84 -9.93
CA THR A 68 -16.38 -6.10 -11.16
C THR A 68 -17.57 -5.16 -11.32
N LEU A 69 -18.09 -4.56 -10.24
CA LEU A 69 -19.24 -3.66 -10.32
C LEU A 69 -18.93 -2.47 -11.23
N GLU A 70 -19.91 -2.09 -12.05
CA GLU A 70 -19.76 -1.03 -13.04
C GLU A 70 -19.36 0.31 -12.42
N ASN A 71 -19.96 0.69 -11.29
CA ASN A 71 -19.62 1.93 -10.59
C ASN A 71 -18.14 1.97 -10.17
N ILE A 72 -17.61 0.87 -9.61
CA ILE A 72 -16.19 0.78 -9.21
C ILE A 72 -15.27 0.82 -10.43
N ARG A 73 -15.61 0.05 -11.48
CA ARG A 73 -14.79 0.00 -12.70
C ARG A 73 -14.75 1.35 -13.42
N GLN A 74 -15.85 2.08 -13.45
CA GLN A 74 -15.90 3.42 -14.05
C GLN A 74 -15.18 4.45 -13.19
N GLN A 75 -15.39 4.42 -11.87
CA GLN A 75 -14.76 5.36 -10.93
C GLN A 75 -13.23 5.30 -11.00
N PHE A 76 -12.67 4.09 -11.07
CA PHE A 76 -11.22 3.88 -11.10
C PHE A 76 -10.70 3.52 -12.50
N TYR A 77 -11.50 3.66 -13.56
CA TYR A 77 -11.08 3.34 -14.93
C TYR A 77 -10.42 1.94 -15.08
N LEU A 78 -11.04 0.89 -14.54
CA LEU A 78 -10.47 -0.47 -14.50
C LEU A 78 -10.70 -1.30 -15.78
N GLY A 79 -11.39 -0.72 -16.77
CA GLY A 79 -11.69 -1.38 -18.04
C GLY A 79 -12.79 -2.44 -17.92
N SER A 80 -12.71 -3.49 -18.75
CA SER A 80 -13.75 -4.54 -18.86
C SER A 80 -13.79 -5.49 -17.64
N TYR A 81 -14.89 -6.23 -17.49
CA TYR A 81 -15.00 -7.32 -16.50
C TYR A 81 -13.86 -8.34 -16.59
N SER A 82 -13.47 -8.72 -17.81
CA SER A 82 -12.37 -9.66 -18.06
C SER A 82 -10.99 -9.07 -17.73
N ASN A 83 -10.85 -7.74 -17.75
CA ASN A 83 -9.61 -7.07 -17.37
C ASN A 83 -9.32 -7.22 -15.87
N ILE A 84 -10.36 -7.20 -15.03
CA ILE A 84 -10.22 -7.29 -13.56
C ILE A 84 -9.43 -8.53 -13.14
N HIS A 85 -9.70 -9.70 -13.75
CA HIS A 85 -8.95 -10.91 -13.42
C HIS A 85 -7.48 -10.79 -13.80
N ARG A 86 -7.16 -10.20 -14.96
CA ARG A 86 -5.78 -9.99 -15.41
C ARG A 86 -5.03 -9.03 -14.49
N LEU A 87 -5.67 -7.94 -14.07
CA LEU A 87 -5.08 -6.97 -13.14
C LEU A 87 -4.72 -7.65 -11.82
N LYS A 88 -5.66 -8.38 -11.22
CA LYS A 88 -5.42 -9.13 -9.97
C LYS A 88 -4.24 -10.08 -10.11
N THR A 89 -4.25 -10.95 -11.11
CA THR A 89 -3.18 -11.94 -11.30
C THR A 89 -1.82 -11.27 -11.50
N SER A 90 -1.76 -10.20 -12.29
CA SER A 90 -0.50 -9.48 -12.52
C SER A 90 0.07 -8.83 -11.26
N LEU A 91 -0.79 -8.23 -10.42
CA LEU A 91 -0.37 -7.56 -9.19
C LEU A 91 -0.04 -8.55 -8.06
N ILE A 92 -0.73 -9.70 -8.00
CA ILE A 92 -0.37 -10.81 -7.09
C ILE A 92 0.99 -11.40 -7.48
N ASN A 93 1.23 -11.62 -8.77
CA ASN A 93 2.52 -12.13 -9.25
C ASN A 93 3.69 -11.15 -9.00
N ALA A 94 3.37 -9.85 -8.92
CA ALA A 94 4.33 -8.80 -8.55
C ALA A 94 4.47 -8.63 -7.03
N ASP A 95 3.77 -9.44 -6.22
CA ASP A 95 3.74 -9.38 -4.75
C ASP A 95 3.26 -8.04 -4.16
N LEU A 96 2.51 -7.26 -4.94
CA LEU A 96 2.00 -5.94 -4.54
C LEU A 96 0.65 -6.02 -3.81
N ILE A 97 -0.14 -7.05 -4.10
CA ILE A 97 -1.43 -7.29 -3.48
C ILE A 97 -1.56 -8.76 -3.08
N ASP A 98 -2.39 -8.99 -2.07
CA ASP A 98 -2.85 -10.33 -1.67
C ASP A 98 -4.38 -10.40 -1.72
N SER A 99 -4.91 -11.63 -1.77
CA SER A 99 -6.33 -11.93 -1.83
C SER A 99 -6.73 -12.94 -0.75
N SER A 100 -7.46 -12.46 0.25
CA SER A 100 -8.02 -13.28 1.34
C SER A 100 -9.55 -13.40 1.24
N PRO A 101 -10.15 -14.57 1.55
CA PRO A 101 -11.61 -14.70 1.64
C PRO A 101 -12.24 -13.74 2.64
N GLN A 102 -11.57 -13.46 3.76
CA GLN A 102 -12.07 -12.59 4.82
C GLN A 102 -11.87 -11.11 4.46
N ALA A 103 -10.63 -10.72 4.16
CA ALA A 103 -10.25 -9.32 3.96
C ALA A 103 -10.52 -8.80 2.54
N GLY A 104 -10.75 -9.68 1.56
CA GLY A 104 -10.79 -9.29 0.15
C GLY A 104 -9.38 -9.06 -0.39
N ILE A 105 -9.22 -8.04 -1.22
CA ILE A 105 -7.94 -7.65 -1.81
C ILE A 105 -7.33 -6.54 -1.00
N THR A 106 -6.06 -6.71 -0.62
CA THR A 106 -5.28 -5.78 0.18
C THR A 106 -3.90 -5.61 -0.41
N ILE A 107 -3.26 -4.46 -0.16
CA ILE A 107 -1.84 -4.29 -0.45
C ILE A 107 -1.03 -5.15 0.53
N THR A 108 0.01 -5.82 0.03
CA THR A 108 0.80 -6.80 0.82
C THR A 108 1.62 -6.13 1.92
N ASP A 109 2.30 -5.01 1.60
CA ASP A 109 3.14 -4.26 2.53
C ASP A 109 2.44 -2.96 3.00
N PRO A 110 2.15 -2.81 4.30
CA PRO A 110 1.53 -1.59 4.83
C PRO A 110 2.43 -0.35 4.72
N VAL A 111 3.77 -0.50 4.68
CA VAL A 111 4.70 0.61 4.45
C VAL A 111 4.60 1.08 3.01
N PHE A 112 4.56 0.14 2.06
CA PHE A 112 4.29 0.45 0.65
C PHE A 112 2.93 1.10 0.46
N GLU A 113 1.87 0.60 1.11
CA GLU A 113 0.54 1.22 1.04
C GLU A 113 0.56 2.68 1.49
N GLN A 114 1.23 2.97 2.61
CA GLN A 114 1.30 4.33 3.12
C GLN A 114 2.17 5.24 2.24
N TRP A 115 3.29 4.72 1.72
CA TRP A 115 4.10 5.42 0.74
C TRP A 115 3.27 5.76 -0.51
N PHE A 116 2.53 4.79 -1.03
CA PHE A 116 1.70 4.91 -2.23
C PHE A 116 0.61 5.98 -2.04
N ARG A 117 -0.05 5.99 -0.87
CA ARG A 117 -1.04 7.02 -0.49
C ARG A 117 -0.46 8.43 -0.47
N ILE A 118 0.82 8.58 -0.11
CA ILE A 118 1.48 9.89 0.01
C ILE A 118 1.99 10.37 -1.36
N LYS A 119 2.47 9.46 -2.22
CA LYS A 119 3.23 9.81 -3.43
C LYS A 119 2.48 9.60 -4.74
N MET A 120 1.51 8.69 -4.80
CA MET A 120 0.93 8.16 -6.05
C MET A 120 -0.60 8.26 -6.16
N MET A 121 -1.28 8.64 -5.06
CA MET A 121 -2.70 9.03 -5.06
C MET A 121 -2.87 10.49 -5.45
#